data_AF-A0A6U5HBK1-F1
#
_entry.id   AF-A0A6U5HBK1-F1
#
_cell.length_a   1.000
_cell.length_b   1.000
_cell.length_c   1.000
_cell.angle_alpha   90.00
_cell.angle_beta   90.00
_cell.angle_gamma   90.00
#
_symmetry.space_group_name_H-M   'P 1'
#
loop_
_entity.id
_entity.type
_entity.pdbx_description
1 polymer ?
#
loop_
_entity_poly.entity_id
_entity_poly.type
_entity_poly.pdbx_seq_one_letter_code
_entity_poly.pdbx_strand_id
1 'polypeptide(L)'
;MNVDQFSNGLVENSKNHLAFLRSLHKEGTTITSLRYESFRRYSQLWLPFVHRQMTQNFNDALVNLIPPDDIAWLWHCHRLAPYRYVQYIKKRFGFSEDADDSRNIFKVLEPTHPFVFQLKNNAKNEVFSEQIHGLLSKHTIKLFSEMFPNENFFLDLNEVTKCLNEDKLSTDLLGFDVIKSCERQASFLWQVSGPNFCNEDFLYQGVKNYIKFVKLMGNKSKPQFLVPTYQIDLIWHTHILASIAKYHDDNMKFSGCPLEHDDSLNDRSEDGVLNLNFNATRKLWRKVYKEEYVVSGGMYRGEPPAEYFKEDWAYKNMEYTLHQNEFLAHNLIGQVGASSHAKNVWTSIDASDAFIPANPRSTTKGVNANKKKEGYIFGKGNKGIGYYSLNTRESYDVLIKRLQAQIQSETYIAICWSCLSIFYHFPFFTPCIIPINIAGGCKIKKLKDQVEVAKKRRDAAGPIDDTTMLEEIGERLRIKQDITTNNYDTFASACGATGGAYDTG
;
A
#
# COMPACT_ATOMS: atom_id res chain seq x y z
N MET A 1 -6.34 -15.91 17.93
CA MET A 1 -5.14 -16.68 17.50
C MET A 1 -3.92 -15.90 17.94
N ASN A 2 -2.98 -16.57 18.61
CA ASN A 2 -1.70 -15.99 19.00
C ASN A 2 -0.88 -15.67 17.74
N VAL A 3 -0.31 -14.46 17.67
CA VAL A 3 0.48 -13.96 16.52
C VAL A 3 1.91 -14.51 16.53
N ASP A 4 2.35 -15.09 17.65
CA ASP A 4 3.68 -15.71 17.81
C ASP A 4 3.75 -17.17 17.30
N GLN A 5 2.89 -17.54 16.36
CA GLN A 5 2.85 -18.91 15.82
C GLN A 5 3.99 -19.19 14.83
N PHE A 6 4.52 -18.15 14.17
CA PHE A 6 5.68 -18.21 13.30
C PHE A 6 6.97 -17.95 14.08
N SER A 7 8.05 -18.60 13.64
CA SER A 7 9.34 -18.63 14.33
C SER A 7 10.18 -17.34 14.22
N ASN A 8 9.71 -16.36 13.46
CA ASN A 8 10.33 -15.05 13.26
C ASN A 8 9.29 -13.99 13.59
N GLY A 9 9.60 -12.98 14.42
CA GLY A 9 8.67 -11.89 14.71
C GLY A 9 8.29 -11.12 13.43
N LEU A 10 7.22 -11.56 12.76
CA LEU A 10 6.93 -11.14 11.38
C LEU A 10 6.49 -9.69 11.28
N VAL A 11 5.84 -9.15 12.31
CA VAL A 11 5.44 -7.73 12.32
C VAL A 11 6.66 -6.81 12.31
N GLU A 12 7.60 -7.02 13.23
CA GLU A 12 8.82 -6.20 13.31
C GLU A 12 9.71 -6.41 12.08
N ASN A 13 9.87 -7.65 11.63
CA ASN A 13 10.57 -7.92 10.37
C ASN A 13 9.89 -7.27 9.16
N SER A 14 8.56 -7.16 9.13
CA SER A 14 7.85 -6.49 8.03
C SER A 14 8.10 -4.99 8.05
N LYS A 15 8.18 -4.37 9.23
CA LYS A 15 8.55 -2.95 9.38
C LYS A 15 9.98 -2.72 8.89
N ASN A 16 10.91 -3.59 9.26
CA ASN A 16 12.30 -3.54 8.80
C ASN A 16 12.40 -3.76 7.28
N HIS A 17 11.63 -4.72 6.74
CA HIS A 17 11.56 -4.98 5.32
C HIS A 17 11.01 -3.78 4.52
N LEU A 18 9.96 -3.13 5.01
CA LEU A 18 9.45 -1.90 4.39
C LEU A 18 10.50 -0.77 4.43
N ALA A 19 11.21 -0.61 5.55
CA ALA A 19 12.29 0.39 5.67
C ALA A 19 13.46 0.07 4.72
N PHE A 20 13.80 -1.20 4.54
CA PHE A 20 14.80 -1.68 3.59
C PHE A 20 14.41 -1.31 2.15
N LEU A 21 13.19 -1.66 1.73
CA LEU A 21 12.69 -1.34 0.39
C LEU A 21 12.64 0.17 0.15
N ARG A 22 12.15 0.94 1.12
CA ARG A 22 12.12 2.41 1.03
C ARG A 22 13.52 3.01 0.89
N SER A 23 14.48 2.53 1.68
CA SER A 23 15.85 3.04 1.66
C SER A 23 16.53 2.73 0.33
N LEU A 24 16.42 1.50 -0.19
CA LEU A 24 16.94 1.15 -1.52
C LEU A 24 16.28 1.98 -2.63
N HIS A 25 14.97 2.22 -2.54
CA HIS A 25 14.27 3.03 -3.55
C HIS A 25 14.66 4.50 -3.49
N LYS A 26 14.85 5.07 -2.29
CA LYS A 26 15.35 6.45 -2.10
C LYS A 26 16.73 6.67 -2.69
N GLU A 27 17.60 5.66 -2.61
CA GLU A 27 18.95 5.71 -3.17
C GLU A 27 18.98 5.36 -4.67
N GLY A 28 17.83 5.08 -5.28
CA GLY A 28 17.71 4.77 -6.69
C GLY A 28 18.04 3.32 -7.06
N THR A 29 18.51 2.49 -6.11
CA THR A 29 18.94 1.10 -6.36
C THR A 29 17.84 0.23 -6.98
N THR A 30 16.57 0.43 -6.61
CA THR A 30 15.44 -0.30 -7.20
C THR A 30 14.86 0.36 -8.46
N ILE A 31 15.29 1.58 -8.76
CA ILE A 31 14.81 2.38 -9.90
C ILE A 31 15.74 2.20 -11.10
N THR A 32 17.05 2.33 -10.87
CA THR A 32 18.05 2.17 -11.92
C THR A 32 18.08 0.71 -12.36
N SER A 33 18.04 0.47 -13.68
CA SER A 33 18.24 -0.87 -14.22
C SER A 33 19.59 -1.39 -13.73
N LEU A 34 19.55 -2.49 -12.96
CA LEU A 34 20.74 -3.14 -12.46
C LEU A 34 21.58 -3.61 -13.66
N ARG A 35 22.86 -3.25 -13.63
CA ARG A 35 23.81 -3.58 -14.69
C ARG A 35 24.34 -5.00 -14.52
N TYR A 36 24.91 -5.57 -15.59
CA TYR A 36 25.55 -6.88 -15.50
C TYR A 36 26.65 -6.90 -14.42
N GLU A 37 27.34 -5.78 -14.22
CA GLU A 37 28.37 -5.67 -13.19
C GLU A 37 27.85 -5.92 -11.77
N SER A 38 26.65 -5.44 -11.40
CA SER A 38 26.03 -5.76 -10.10
C SER A 38 25.77 -7.26 -9.97
N PHE A 39 25.35 -7.92 -11.05
CA PHE A 39 25.16 -9.36 -11.10
C PHE A 39 26.49 -10.13 -11.00
N ARG A 40 27.55 -9.69 -11.69
CA ARG A 40 28.89 -10.28 -11.57
C ARG A 40 29.39 -10.19 -10.14
N ARG A 41 29.32 -8.99 -9.53
CA ARG A 41 29.72 -8.78 -8.13
C ARG A 41 28.91 -9.67 -7.19
N TYR A 42 27.61 -9.80 -7.39
CA TYR A 42 26.77 -10.70 -6.59
C TYR A 42 27.16 -12.17 -6.74
N SER A 43 27.18 -12.69 -7.97
CA SER A 43 27.33 -14.12 -8.24
C SER A 43 28.78 -14.61 -8.11
N GLN A 44 29.77 -13.80 -8.48
CA GLN A 44 31.17 -14.19 -8.57
C GLN A 44 32.02 -13.69 -7.39
N LEU A 45 31.61 -12.62 -6.71
CA LEU A 45 32.37 -12.07 -5.57
C LEU A 45 31.64 -12.29 -4.24
N TRP A 46 30.42 -11.77 -4.11
CA TRP A 46 29.69 -11.75 -2.85
C TRP A 46 29.32 -13.14 -2.34
N LEU A 47 28.68 -13.99 -3.16
CA LEU A 47 28.30 -15.34 -2.71
C LEU A 47 29.53 -16.19 -2.32
N PRO A 48 30.63 -16.24 -3.11
CA PRO A 48 31.86 -16.90 -2.68
C PRO A 48 32.49 -16.29 -1.43
N PHE A 49 32.40 -14.98 -1.25
CA PHE A 49 32.86 -14.29 -0.05
C PHE A 49 32.09 -14.73 1.19
N VAL A 50 30.75 -14.68 1.16
CA VAL A 50 29.91 -15.14 2.27
C VAL A 50 30.20 -16.61 2.58
N HIS A 51 30.29 -17.48 1.57
CA HIS A 51 30.64 -18.89 1.76
C HIS A 51 31.99 -19.09 2.45
N ARG A 52 33.04 -18.36 2.02
CA ARG A 52 34.37 -18.44 2.65
C ARG A 52 34.32 -18.02 4.11
N GLN A 53 33.65 -16.92 4.43
CA GLN A 53 33.57 -16.44 5.81
C GLN A 53 32.78 -17.41 6.71
N MET A 54 31.69 -18.00 6.20
CA MET A 54 30.91 -19.00 6.95
C MET A 54 31.67 -20.31 7.20
N THR A 55 32.57 -20.70 6.30
CA THR A 55 33.34 -21.95 6.42
C THR A 55 34.60 -21.80 7.28
N GLN A 56 35.30 -20.67 7.18
CA GLN A 56 36.56 -20.45 7.90
C GLN A 56 36.36 -20.01 9.35
N ASN A 57 35.27 -19.28 9.65
CA ASN A 57 35.03 -18.67 10.96
C ASN A 57 33.84 -19.30 11.70
N PHE A 58 33.63 -20.63 11.57
CA PHE A 58 32.46 -21.34 12.09
C PHE A 58 32.19 -21.14 13.61
N ASN A 59 33.22 -20.77 14.38
CA ASN A 59 33.14 -20.53 15.82
C ASN A 59 33.11 -19.04 16.21
N ASP A 60 33.26 -18.12 15.26
CA ASP A 60 33.27 -16.68 15.55
C ASP A 60 31.84 -16.13 15.47
N ALA A 61 31.37 -15.51 16.55
CA ALA A 61 30.07 -14.86 16.63
C ALA A 61 29.92 -13.66 15.65
N LEU A 62 30.98 -13.36 14.89
CA LEU A 62 31.15 -12.20 14.01
C LEU A 62 30.94 -12.48 12.51
N VAL A 63 30.45 -13.64 12.08
CA VAL A 63 30.06 -13.84 10.66
C VAL A 63 28.73 -13.14 10.34
N ASN A 64 28.64 -11.83 10.64
CA ASN A 64 27.50 -10.96 10.38
C ASN A 64 27.93 -9.94 9.31
N LEU A 65 27.85 -10.36 8.06
CA LEU A 65 28.23 -9.54 6.91
C LEU A 65 27.07 -8.64 6.49
N ILE A 66 27.37 -7.36 6.17
CA ILE A 66 26.36 -6.41 5.67
C ILE A 66 26.72 -6.04 4.22
N PRO A 67 25.90 -6.37 3.21
CA PRO A 67 26.20 -6.08 1.80
C PRO A 67 26.13 -4.58 1.47
N PRO A 68 26.77 -4.12 0.38
CA PRO A 68 26.42 -2.85 -0.27
C PRO A 68 25.02 -2.95 -0.90
N ASP A 69 24.43 -1.82 -1.27
CA ASP A 69 23.04 -1.69 -1.74
C ASP A 69 22.72 -2.51 -3.00
N ASP A 70 23.57 -2.49 -4.03
CA ASP A 70 23.39 -3.27 -5.26
C ASP A 70 23.29 -4.77 -4.95
N ILE A 71 24.24 -5.28 -4.17
CA ILE A 71 24.28 -6.68 -3.74
C ILE A 71 23.10 -7.02 -2.84
N ALA A 72 22.71 -6.12 -1.94
CA ALA A 72 21.57 -6.34 -1.05
C ALA A 72 20.29 -6.55 -1.85
N TRP A 73 20.08 -5.77 -2.92
CA TRP A 73 18.91 -5.89 -3.77
C TRP A 73 18.89 -7.18 -4.60
N LEU A 74 20.01 -7.58 -5.21
CA LEU A 74 20.09 -8.85 -5.93
C LEU A 74 19.91 -10.05 -4.98
N TRP A 75 20.53 -10.00 -3.80
CA TRP A 75 20.44 -11.11 -2.84
C TRP A 75 19.01 -11.26 -2.30
N HIS A 76 18.34 -10.13 -2.05
CA HIS A 76 16.93 -10.07 -1.70
C HIS A 76 16.06 -10.77 -2.76
N CYS A 77 16.16 -10.34 -4.02
CA CYS A 77 15.32 -10.88 -5.10
C CYS A 77 15.62 -12.36 -5.38
N HIS A 78 16.88 -12.79 -5.33
CA HIS A 78 17.22 -14.20 -5.53
C HIS A 78 16.65 -15.09 -4.42
N ARG A 79 16.66 -14.63 -3.16
CA ARG A 79 16.09 -15.38 -2.03
C ARG A 79 14.56 -15.45 -2.03
N LEU A 80 13.87 -14.54 -2.73
CA LEU A 80 12.41 -14.62 -2.93
C LEU A 80 11.98 -15.85 -3.75
N ALA A 81 12.91 -16.55 -4.41
CA ALA A 81 12.70 -17.90 -4.95
C ALA A 81 13.43 -18.94 -4.07
N PRO A 82 12.93 -19.23 -2.85
CA PRO A 82 13.71 -19.85 -1.78
C PRO A 82 14.33 -21.18 -2.17
N TYR A 83 13.58 -22.06 -2.85
CA TYR A 83 14.07 -23.39 -3.20
C TYR A 83 15.02 -23.37 -4.40
N ARG A 84 14.81 -22.47 -5.38
CA ARG A 84 15.78 -22.25 -6.47
C ARG A 84 17.09 -21.69 -5.93
N TYR A 85 17.02 -20.73 -5.01
CA TYR A 85 18.18 -20.21 -4.29
C TYR A 85 18.94 -21.32 -3.56
N VAL A 86 18.23 -22.15 -2.77
CA VAL A 86 18.81 -23.29 -2.05
C VAL A 86 19.52 -24.25 -3.02
N GLN A 87 18.85 -24.63 -4.11
CA GLN A 87 19.42 -25.52 -5.13
C GLN A 87 20.69 -24.92 -5.75
N TYR A 88 20.67 -23.64 -6.10
CA TYR A 88 21.83 -22.94 -6.65
C TYR A 88 23.01 -22.94 -5.67
N ILE A 89 22.78 -22.55 -4.42
CA ILE A 89 23.82 -22.48 -3.39
C ILE A 89 24.42 -23.85 -3.12
N LYS A 90 23.60 -24.91 -2.99
CA LYS A 90 24.09 -26.28 -2.80
C LYS A 90 24.96 -26.73 -3.96
N LYS A 91 24.49 -26.55 -5.20
CA LYS A 91 25.24 -26.95 -6.40
C LYS A 91 26.55 -26.16 -6.55
N ARG A 92 26.53 -24.86 -6.25
CA ARG A 92 27.68 -23.96 -6.44
C ARG A 92 28.79 -24.16 -5.41
N PHE A 93 28.44 -24.50 -4.17
CA PHE A 93 29.38 -24.56 -3.04
C PHE A 93 29.56 -25.95 -2.45
N GLY A 94 28.86 -26.97 -2.96
CA GLY A 94 29.07 -28.36 -2.57
C GLY A 94 28.56 -28.70 -1.18
N PHE A 95 27.50 -28.04 -0.70
CA PHE A 95 26.80 -28.49 0.50
C PHE A 95 26.18 -29.87 0.22
N SER A 96 26.66 -30.90 0.91
CA SER A 96 26.27 -32.30 0.74
C SER A 96 24.76 -32.53 0.98
N GLU A 97 24.15 -33.41 0.20
CA GLU A 97 22.79 -33.94 0.40
C GLU A 97 22.81 -35.17 1.33
N ASP A 98 23.60 -35.15 2.40
CA ASP A 98 23.62 -36.28 3.34
C ASP A 98 22.22 -36.43 3.98
N ALA A 99 21.54 -37.51 3.59
CA ALA A 99 20.15 -37.79 3.91
C ALA A 99 19.86 -37.98 5.41
N ASP A 100 20.90 -38.10 6.24
CA ASP A 100 20.79 -38.41 7.67
C ASP A 100 20.83 -37.16 8.57
N ASP A 101 21.06 -35.96 8.01
CA ASP A 101 20.98 -34.71 8.76
C ASP A 101 19.84 -33.84 8.25
N SER A 102 18.63 -34.09 8.76
CA SER A 102 17.45 -33.27 8.49
C SER A 102 17.63 -31.80 8.90
N ARG A 103 18.67 -31.45 9.67
CA ARG A 103 19.04 -30.05 9.98
C ARG A 103 19.94 -29.41 8.90
N ASN A 104 20.49 -30.17 7.95
CA ASN A 104 21.36 -29.69 6.87
C ASN A 104 20.63 -29.30 5.58
N ILE A 105 19.32 -29.61 5.42
CA ILE A 105 18.60 -29.39 4.16
C ILE A 105 18.57 -27.90 3.76
N PHE A 106 18.62 -26.98 4.74
CA PHE A 106 18.64 -25.52 4.51
C PHE A 106 19.93 -24.86 5.01
N LYS A 107 21.07 -25.57 5.01
CA LYS A 107 22.37 -24.94 5.17
C LYS A 107 22.68 -24.13 3.91
N VAL A 108 22.16 -22.91 3.86
CA VAL A 108 22.36 -21.94 2.78
C VAL A 108 23.08 -20.71 3.30
N LEU A 109 23.55 -19.88 2.37
CA LEU A 109 24.08 -18.57 2.71
C LEU A 109 22.88 -17.67 3.04
N GLU A 110 22.72 -17.27 4.31
CA GLU A 110 21.71 -16.30 4.74
C GLU A 110 22.37 -15.08 5.37
N PRO A 111 21.83 -13.87 5.15
CA PRO A 111 22.26 -12.70 5.90
C PRO A 111 21.73 -12.77 7.34
N THR A 112 22.59 -12.48 8.33
CA THR A 112 22.14 -12.32 9.74
C THR A 112 21.18 -11.15 9.89
N HIS A 113 21.39 -10.09 9.10
CA HIS A 113 20.55 -8.90 9.07
C HIS A 113 19.91 -8.77 7.68
N PRO A 114 18.81 -9.51 7.38
CA PRO A 114 18.25 -9.62 6.03
C PRO A 114 17.70 -8.33 5.44
N PHE A 115 17.47 -7.32 6.27
CA PHE A 115 16.91 -6.03 5.90
C PHE A 115 17.88 -4.87 6.19
N VAL A 116 19.19 -5.14 6.26
CA VAL A 116 20.22 -4.12 6.49
C VAL A 116 21.25 -4.18 5.37
N PHE A 117 21.67 -3.02 4.89
CA PHE A 117 22.69 -2.87 3.85
C PHE A 117 23.54 -1.62 4.13
N GLN A 118 24.63 -1.45 3.39
CA GLN A 118 25.54 -0.32 3.49
C GLN A 118 25.40 0.60 2.29
N LEU A 119 25.41 1.90 2.55
CA LEU A 119 25.63 2.95 1.56
C LEU A 119 27.03 3.56 1.73
N LYS A 120 27.52 4.23 0.67
CA LYS A 120 28.72 5.08 0.76
C LYS A 120 28.59 6.10 1.90
N ASN A 121 27.37 6.62 2.10
CA ASN A 121 27.01 7.46 3.24
C ASN A 121 25.76 6.91 3.94
N ASN A 122 25.96 6.25 5.09
CA ASN A 122 24.86 5.67 5.87
C ASN A 122 24.06 6.70 6.68
N ALA A 123 24.37 8.00 6.64
CA ALA A 123 23.68 9.01 7.46
C ALA A 123 22.16 9.09 7.20
N LYS A 124 21.71 8.69 6.00
CA LYS A 124 20.29 8.69 5.61
C LYS A 124 19.68 7.28 5.50
N ASN A 125 20.43 6.24 5.86
CA ASN A 125 20.00 4.86 5.71
C ASN A 125 19.11 4.46 6.91
N GLU A 126 17.79 4.37 6.71
CA GLU A 126 16.81 4.11 7.78
C GLU A 126 17.03 2.77 8.50
N VAL A 127 17.62 1.79 7.80
CA VAL A 127 17.86 0.45 8.36
C VAL A 127 19.25 0.30 8.98
N PHE A 128 20.08 1.34 8.92
CA PHE A 128 21.43 1.32 9.47
C PHE A 128 21.52 2.09 10.79
N SER A 129 22.25 1.52 11.75
CA SER A 129 22.53 2.15 13.05
C SER A 129 24.01 2.00 13.31
N GLU A 130 24.74 3.10 13.52
CA GLU A 130 26.19 3.04 13.78
C GLU A 130 26.50 2.22 15.04
N GLN A 131 25.62 2.30 16.06
CA GLN A 131 25.79 1.56 17.31
C GLN A 131 25.70 0.04 17.11
N ILE A 132 24.83 -0.42 16.23
CA ILE A 132 24.55 -1.86 16.03
C ILE A 132 25.38 -2.40 14.86
N HIS A 133 25.44 -1.66 13.77
CA HIS A 133 25.95 -2.10 12.47
C HIS A 133 27.31 -1.48 12.11
N GLY A 134 27.78 -0.46 12.83
CA GLY A 134 29.01 0.27 12.51
C GLY A 134 30.28 -0.59 12.57
N LEU A 135 30.36 -1.51 13.55
CA LEU A 135 31.48 -2.45 13.62
C LEU A 135 31.40 -3.52 12.53
N LEU A 136 30.20 -4.08 12.30
CA LEU A 136 29.95 -5.13 11.30
C LEU A 136 30.22 -4.65 9.88
N SER A 137 29.82 -3.42 9.56
CA SER A 137 30.05 -2.79 8.26
C SER A 137 31.55 -2.60 7.97
N LYS A 138 32.29 -1.99 8.90
CA LYS A 138 33.75 -1.82 8.82
C LYS A 138 34.47 -3.16 8.68
N HIS A 139 34.01 -4.17 9.43
CA HIS A 139 34.56 -5.51 9.35
C HIS A 139 34.29 -6.17 7.99
N THR A 140 33.06 -6.04 7.47
CA THR A 140 32.67 -6.57 6.16
C THR A 140 33.53 -5.96 5.04
N ILE A 141 33.71 -4.63 5.05
CA ILE A 141 34.55 -3.92 4.06
C ILE A 141 35.99 -4.44 4.14
N LYS A 142 36.56 -4.52 5.35
CA LYS A 142 37.93 -5.01 5.56
C LYS A 142 38.11 -6.42 4.97
N LEU A 143 37.26 -7.37 5.35
CA LEU A 143 37.34 -8.74 4.87
C LEU A 143 37.12 -8.86 3.36
N PHE A 144 36.22 -8.04 2.79
CA PHE A 144 35.98 -8.01 1.35
C PHE A 144 37.23 -7.52 0.61
N SER A 145 37.84 -6.41 1.05
CA SER A 145 39.06 -5.87 0.43
C SER A 145 40.27 -6.79 0.59
N GLU A 146 40.36 -7.55 1.69
CA GLU A 146 41.39 -8.58 1.86
C GLU A 146 41.22 -9.73 0.86
N MET A 147 39.97 -10.14 0.59
CA MET A 147 39.67 -11.21 -0.37
C MET A 147 39.77 -10.75 -1.83
N PHE A 148 39.44 -9.47 -2.10
CA PHE A 148 39.37 -8.89 -3.44
C PHE A 148 40.02 -7.49 -3.47
N PRO A 149 41.36 -7.39 -3.43
CA PRO A 149 42.06 -6.10 -3.28
C PRO A 149 41.90 -5.12 -4.43
N ASN A 150 41.45 -5.61 -5.60
CA ASN A 150 41.23 -4.80 -6.80
C ASN A 150 39.75 -4.44 -7.01
N GLU A 151 38.85 -4.85 -6.11
CA GLU A 151 37.41 -4.65 -6.24
C GLU A 151 36.93 -3.60 -5.23
N ASN A 152 36.25 -2.57 -5.72
CA ASN A 152 35.64 -1.58 -4.84
C ASN A 152 34.44 -2.18 -4.09
N PHE A 153 34.34 -1.93 -2.78
CA PHE A 153 33.21 -2.44 -2.00
C PHE A 153 31.87 -1.85 -2.46
N PHE A 154 31.82 -0.55 -2.74
CA PHE A 154 30.65 0.10 -3.31
C PHE A 154 30.80 0.22 -4.81
N LEU A 155 29.73 -0.06 -5.56
CA LEU A 155 29.73 0.10 -7.01
C LEU A 155 29.91 1.59 -7.39
N ASP A 156 30.76 1.86 -8.37
CA ASP A 156 30.87 3.19 -8.99
C ASP A 156 30.22 3.18 -10.37
N LEU A 157 29.00 3.71 -10.45
CA LEU A 157 28.22 3.78 -11.68
C LEU A 157 28.92 4.61 -12.78
N ASN A 158 29.81 5.53 -12.41
CA ASN A 158 30.57 6.34 -13.39
C ASN A 158 31.64 5.51 -14.10
N GLU A 159 32.24 4.54 -13.41
CA GLU A 159 33.26 3.65 -13.98
C GLU A 159 32.64 2.59 -14.89
N VAL A 160 31.47 2.05 -14.51
CA VAL A 160 30.77 0.99 -15.27
C VAL A 160 30.30 1.49 -16.65
N THR A 161 29.98 2.78 -16.78
CA THR A 161 29.45 3.36 -18.04
C THR A 161 30.48 3.32 -19.20
N LYS A 162 31.76 3.03 -18.92
CA LYS A 162 32.83 2.94 -19.93
C LYS A 162 32.97 1.56 -20.59
N CYS A 163 32.37 0.50 -20.03
CA CYS A 163 32.53 -0.87 -20.50
C CYS A 163 31.26 -1.37 -21.21
N LEU A 164 31.15 -1.18 -22.53
CA LEU A 164 29.98 -1.60 -23.30
C LEU A 164 30.16 -3.01 -23.92
N ASN A 165 29.30 -3.94 -23.49
CA ASN A 165 28.57 -4.97 -24.27
C ASN A 165 27.83 -5.91 -23.29
N GLU A 166 26.99 -5.36 -22.41
CA GLU A 166 26.33 -6.12 -21.34
C GLU A 166 25.13 -6.96 -21.85
N ASP A 167 24.50 -6.56 -22.95
CA ASP A 167 23.23 -7.12 -23.47
C ASP A 167 23.26 -8.60 -23.91
N LYS A 168 24.40 -9.30 -23.79
CA LYS A 168 24.57 -10.71 -24.18
C LYS A 168 24.97 -11.65 -23.05
N LEU A 169 25.19 -11.15 -21.84
CA LEU A 169 25.67 -11.98 -20.75
C LEU A 169 24.49 -12.54 -19.94
N SER A 170 24.49 -13.86 -19.75
CA SER A 170 23.45 -14.54 -18.99
C SER A 170 23.50 -14.12 -17.51
N THR A 171 22.34 -13.72 -16.99
CA THR A 171 22.07 -13.40 -15.58
C THR A 171 21.35 -14.55 -14.86
N ASP A 172 21.37 -15.72 -15.49
CA ASP A 172 20.70 -16.93 -15.01
C ASP A 172 21.56 -17.70 -14.00
N LEU A 173 20.98 -18.01 -12.85
CA LEU A 173 21.54 -18.86 -11.82
C LEU A 173 20.71 -20.15 -11.69
N LEU A 174 20.91 -21.10 -12.62
CA LEU A 174 20.18 -22.38 -12.72
C LEU A 174 18.68 -22.24 -12.99
N GLY A 175 18.33 -21.54 -14.06
CA GLY A 175 16.93 -21.31 -14.45
C GLY A 175 16.27 -20.19 -13.65
N PHE A 176 17.06 -19.34 -13.00
CA PHE A 176 16.57 -18.15 -12.30
C PHE A 176 17.34 -16.90 -12.73
N ASP A 177 16.67 -16.06 -13.51
CA ASP A 177 17.19 -14.77 -13.98
C ASP A 177 17.03 -13.70 -12.88
N VAL A 178 18.12 -13.42 -12.17
CA VAL A 178 18.10 -12.54 -10.99
C VAL A 178 17.77 -11.09 -11.37
N ILE A 179 18.31 -10.58 -12.48
CA ILE A 179 18.05 -9.20 -12.92
C ILE A 179 16.57 -9.05 -13.28
N LYS A 180 16.00 -9.97 -14.06
CA LYS A 180 14.56 -9.91 -14.37
C LYS A 180 13.68 -10.04 -13.12
N SER A 181 14.10 -10.80 -12.10
CA SER A 181 13.37 -10.81 -10.82
C SER A 181 13.44 -9.44 -10.15
N CYS A 182 14.61 -8.78 -10.11
CA CYS A 182 14.73 -7.42 -9.60
C CYS A 182 13.83 -6.42 -10.34
N GLU A 183 13.72 -6.51 -11.67
CA GLU A 183 12.82 -5.68 -12.48
C GLU A 183 11.34 -5.90 -12.10
N ARG A 184 10.93 -7.16 -11.91
CA ARG A 184 9.56 -7.49 -11.47
C ARG A 184 9.28 -7.00 -10.04
N GLN A 185 10.26 -7.10 -9.16
CA GLN A 185 10.13 -6.70 -7.75
C GLN A 185 10.26 -5.19 -7.52
N ALA A 186 10.75 -4.42 -8.50
CA ALA A 186 10.93 -2.97 -8.38
C ALA A 186 9.63 -2.21 -8.05
N SER A 187 8.48 -2.71 -8.50
CA SER A 187 7.17 -2.12 -8.22
C SER A 187 6.52 -2.60 -6.92
N PHE A 188 7.12 -3.56 -6.21
CA PHE A 188 6.51 -4.15 -5.01
C PHE A 188 6.29 -3.11 -3.91
N LEU A 189 7.28 -2.24 -3.66
CA LEU A 189 7.16 -1.16 -2.67
C LEU A 189 5.99 -0.22 -2.98
N TRP A 190 5.68 0.06 -4.24
CA TRP A 190 4.48 0.83 -4.60
C TRP A 190 3.21 0.16 -4.05
N GLN A 191 3.13 -1.16 -4.05
CA GLN A 191 1.95 -1.88 -3.58
C GLN A 191 1.82 -1.87 -2.05
N VAL A 192 2.96 -1.88 -1.34
CA VAL A 192 3.02 -1.99 0.13
C VAL A 192 3.40 -0.68 0.85
N SER A 193 3.41 0.46 0.17
CA SER A 193 3.74 1.78 0.74
C SER A 193 2.52 2.59 1.20
N GLY A 194 1.32 1.99 1.24
CA GLY A 194 0.13 2.65 1.76
C GLY A 194 0.21 2.88 3.29
N PRO A 195 -0.51 3.88 3.84
CA PRO A 195 -0.42 4.24 5.26
C PRO A 195 -0.79 3.09 6.21
N ASN A 196 -1.65 2.17 5.77
CA ASN A 196 -2.01 0.99 6.56
C ASN A 196 -0.80 0.09 6.87
N PHE A 197 0.22 0.07 6.01
CA PHE A 197 1.43 -0.72 6.24
C PHE A 197 2.36 -0.13 7.32
N CYS A 198 2.09 1.10 7.78
CA CYS A 198 2.71 1.70 8.97
C CYS A 198 1.92 1.40 10.26
N ASN A 199 0.73 0.80 10.17
CA ASN A 199 -0.12 0.49 11.30
C ASN A 199 0.16 -0.94 11.81
N GLU A 200 0.53 -1.08 13.09
CA GLU A 200 0.86 -2.38 13.66
C GLU A 200 -0.34 -3.35 13.72
N ASP A 201 -1.54 -2.87 14.04
CA ASP A 201 -2.75 -3.71 14.04
C ASP A 201 -3.03 -4.30 12.66
N PHE A 202 -2.78 -3.51 11.60
CA PHE A 202 -2.88 -3.97 10.23
C PHE A 202 -1.87 -5.08 9.94
N LEU A 203 -0.62 -4.95 10.40
CA LEU A 203 0.41 -5.99 10.22
C LEU A 203 0.10 -7.25 11.06
N TYR A 204 -0.36 -7.10 12.31
CA TYR A 204 -0.81 -8.21 13.14
C TYR A 204 -1.98 -8.97 12.50
N GLN A 205 -2.94 -8.26 11.92
CA GLN A 205 -4.01 -8.88 11.15
C GLN A 205 -3.47 -9.56 9.88
N GLY A 206 -2.49 -8.95 9.22
CA GLY A 206 -1.74 -9.55 8.11
C GLY A 206 -1.11 -10.89 8.48
N VAL A 207 -0.45 -10.99 9.63
CA VAL A 207 0.11 -12.26 10.13
C VAL A 207 -0.98 -13.31 10.34
N LYS A 208 -2.11 -12.95 10.96
CA LYS A 208 -3.25 -13.87 11.14
C LYS A 208 -3.79 -14.36 9.80
N ASN A 209 -3.92 -13.46 8.83
CA ASN A 209 -4.39 -13.78 7.49
C ASN A 209 -3.37 -14.64 6.72
N TYR A 210 -2.07 -14.39 6.89
CA TYR A 210 -1.02 -15.19 6.31
C TYR A 210 -1.00 -16.64 6.84
N ILE A 211 -1.21 -16.85 8.15
CA ILE A 211 -1.35 -18.21 8.72
C ILE A 211 -2.49 -18.98 8.04
N LYS A 212 -3.65 -18.32 7.85
CA LYS A 212 -4.80 -18.90 7.15
C LYS A 212 -4.46 -19.19 5.68
N PHE A 213 -3.76 -18.27 5.01
CA PHE A 213 -3.33 -18.44 3.64
C PHE A 213 -2.40 -19.65 3.45
N VAL A 214 -1.38 -19.80 4.31
CA VAL A 214 -0.47 -20.96 4.30
C VAL A 214 -1.26 -22.27 4.50
N LYS A 215 -2.21 -22.31 5.44
CA LYS A 215 -3.08 -23.49 5.62
C LYS A 215 -3.92 -23.82 4.38
N LEU A 216 -4.41 -22.81 3.65
CA LEU A 216 -5.11 -23.03 2.38
C LEU A 216 -4.19 -23.54 1.28
N MET A 217 -2.91 -23.15 1.27
CA MET A 217 -1.95 -23.66 0.29
C MET A 217 -1.72 -25.18 0.43
N GLY A 218 -1.91 -25.75 1.63
CA GLY A 218 -1.92 -27.20 1.85
C GLY A 218 -3.23 -27.91 1.49
N ASN A 219 -4.29 -27.17 1.15
CA ASN A 219 -5.60 -27.76 0.89
C ASN A 219 -5.66 -28.43 -0.50
N LYS A 220 -5.98 -29.73 -0.55
CA LYS A 220 -6.09 -30.50 -1.81
C LYS A 220 -7.16 -29.99 -2.77
N SER A 221 -8.16 -29.25 -2.29
CA SER A 221 -9.24 -28.64 -3.09
C SER A 221 -8.94 -27.21 -3.53
N LYS A 222 -7.71 -26.71 -3.33
CA LYS A 222 -7.32 -25.37 -3.77
C LYS A 222 -7.29 -25.27 -5.31
N PRO A 223 -7.53 -24.09 -5.89
CA PRO A 223 -7.26 -23.85 -7.32
C PRO A 223 -5.76 -24.05 -7.63
N GLN A 224 -5.40 -24.04 -8.91
CA GLN A 224 -4.02 -24.30 -9.36
C GLN A 224 -2.98 -23.51 -8.54
N PHE A 225 -3.23 -22.22 -8.32
CA PHE A 225 -2.48 -21.40 -7.38
C PHE A 225 -3.39 -20.42 -6.63
N LEU A 226 -2.96 -19.97 -5.45
CA LEU A 226 -3.64 -18.94 -4.67
C LEU A 226 -2.99 -17.59 -4.92
N VAL A 227 -3.79 -16.52 -4.89
CA VAL A 227 -3.30 -15.15 -5.10
C VAL A 227 -3.38 -14.39 -3.78
N PRO A 228 -2.24 -13.96 -3.19
CA PRO A 228 -2.24 -13.21 -1.94
C PRO A 228 -2.83 -11.81 -2.12
N THR A 229 -3.39 -11.26 -1.04
CA THR A 229 -3.53 -9.79 -0.92
C THR A 229 -2.13 -9.20 -0.65
N TYR A 230 -1.85 -7.94 -0.97
CA TYR A 230 -0.56 -7.33 -0.66
C TYR A 230 -0.28 -7.22 0.84
N GLN A 231 -1.32 -7.21 1.68
CA GLN A 231 -1.14 -7.39 3.12
C GLN A 231 -0.52 -8.76 3.45
N ILE A 232 -1.02 -9.84 2.85
CA ILE A 232 -0.47 -11.19 3.02
C ILE A 232 0.90 -11.31 2.34
N ASP A 233 1.05 -10.71 1.17
CA ASP A 233 2.24 -10.81 0.32
C ASP A 233 3.47 -10.18 1.00
N LEU A 234 3.30 -9.02 1.65
CA LEU A 234 4.36 -8.44 2.48
C LEU A 234 4.82 -9.40 3.57
N ILE A 235 3.89 -9.99 4.31
CA ILE A 235 4.22 -10.93 5.40
C ILE A 235 4.90 -12.18 4.81
N TRP A 236 4.45 -12.65 3.65
CA TRP A 236 5.01 -13.81 2.99
C TRP A 236 6.44 -13.57 2.50
N HIS A 237 6.69 -12.49 1.76
CA HIS A 237 8.04 -12.08 1.37
C HIS A 237 8.94 -11.94 2.61
N THR A 238 8.44 -11.27 3.65
CA THR A 238 9.17 -11.08 4.91
C THR A 238 9.54 -12.41 5.54
N HIS A 239 8.62 -13.39 5.57
CA HIS A 239 8.88 -14.70 6.15
C HIS A 239 9.97 -15.47 5.39
N ILE A 240 9.91 -15.48 4.05
CA ILE A 240 10.95 -16.06 3.18
C ILE A 240 12.31 -15.43 3.47
N LEU A 241 12.35 -14.10 3.48
CA LEU A 241 13.58 -13.32 3.57
C LEU A 241 14.17 -13.27 4.98
N ALA A 242 13.36 -13.44 6.02
CA ALA A 242 13.83 -13.49 7.41
C ALA A 242 14.72 -14.72 7.66
N SER A 243 14.28 -15.90 7.20
CA SER A 243 15.11 -17.11 7.12
C SER A 243 14.39 -18.19 6.32
N ILE A 244 15.06 -18.69 5.28
CA ILE A 244 14.53 -19.72 4.38
C ILE A 244 14.34 -21.05 5.14
N ALA A 245 15.25 -21.38 6.05
CA ALA A 245 15.15 -22.59 6.87
C ALA A 245 13.87 -22.57 7.73
N LYS A 246 13.69 -21.48 8.48
CA LYS A 246 12.49 -21.29 9.31
C LYS A 246 11.21 -21.21 8.48
N TYR A 247 11.26 -20.53 7.33
CA TYR A 247 10.16 -20.50 6.37
C TYR A 247 9.72 -21.89 5.94
N HIS A 248 10.68 -22.76 5.59
CA HIS A 248 10.38 -24.15 5.25
C HIS A 248 9.74 -24.90 6.43
N ASP A 249 10.34 -24.84 7.62
CA ASP A 249 9.86 -25.56 8.80
C ASP A 249 8.42 -25.14 9.16
N ASP A 250 8.16 -23.84 9.15
CA ASP A 250 6.83 -23.30 9.43
C ASP A 250 5.81 -23.71 8.35
N ASN A 251 6.19 -23.72 7.06
CA ASN A 251 5.30 -24.19 5.99
C ASN A 251 4.99 -25.69 6.12
N MET A 252 5.98 -26.52 6.41
CA MET A 252 5.77 -27.94 6.66
C MET A 252 4.85 -28.16 7.87
N LYS A 253 5.03 -27.37 8.94
CA LYS A 253 4.17 -27.40 10.13
C LYS A 253 2.72 -26.99 9.85
N PHE A 254 2.48 -25.92 9.07
CA PHE A 254 1.14 -25.37 8.87
C PHE A 254 0.38 -25.92 7.67
N SER A 255 1.07 -26.29 6.60
CA SER A 255 0.47 -26.71 5.34
C SER A 255 0.82 -28.16 4.95
N GLY A 256 1.86 -28.74 5.54
CA GLY A 256 2.34 -30.07 5.20
C GLY A 256 3.09 -30.15 3.87
N CYS A 257 3.36 -29.01 3.22
CA CYS A 257 4.09 -28.96 1.95
C CYS A 257 5.04 -27.75 1.87
N PRO A 258 6.10 -27.84 1.05
CA PRO A 258 6.91 -26.68 0.69
C PRO A 258 6.09 -25.70 -0.14
N LEU A 259 6.27 -24.40 0.09
CA LEU A 259 5.56 -23.34 -0.63
C LEU A 259 6.53 -22.54 -1.49
N GLU A 260 6.51 -22.78 -2.80
CA GLU A 260 7.24 -21.97 -3.77
C GLU A 260 6.64 -20.56 -3.88
N HIS A 261 7.49 -19.60 -4.23
CA HIS A 261 7.10 -18.24 -4.53
C HIS A 261 7.54 -17.91 -5.96
N ASP A 262 6.57 -17.71 -6.85
CA ASP A 262 6.77 -17.44 -8.28
C ASP A 262 6.30 -16.02 -8.58
N ASP A 263 7.24 -15.14 -8.87
CA ASP A 263 7.02 -13.74 -9.16
C ASP A 263 6.90 -13.43 -10.67
N SER A 264 6.82 -14.45 -11.53
CA SER A 264 6.72 -14.27 -12.98
C SER A 264 5.29 -14.00 -13.48
N LEU A 265 4.28 -14.28 -12.66
CA LEU A 265 2.86 -14.13 -13.00
C LEU A 265 2.32 -12.74 -12.64
N ASN A 266 2.52 -11.77 -13.55
CA ASN A 266 2.13 -10.37 -13.34
C ASN A 266 0.94 -9.88 -14.18
N ASP A 267 0.34 -10.72 -15.03
CA ASP A 267 -0.82 -10.30 -15.85
C ASP A 267 -2.06 -10.08 -14.97
N ARG A 268 -2.42 -8.81 -14.79
CA ARG A 268 -3.57 -8.34 -14.01
C ARG A 268 -4.73 -7.83 -14.88
N SER A 269 -4.76 -8.17 -16.16
CA SER A 269 -5.91 -7.87 -17.03
C SER A 269 -7.21 -8.50 -16.49
N GLU A 270 -8.37 -7.95 -16.84
CA GLU A 270 -9.67 -8.41 -16.31
C GLU A 270 -9.93 -9.90 -16.60
N ASP A 271 -9.47 -10.40 -17.75
CA ASP A 271 -9.55 -11.82 -18.13
C ASP A 271 -8.23 -12.58 -17.85
N GLY A 272 -7.26 -11.93 -17.21
CA GLY A 272 -5.95 -12.47 -16.91
C GLY A 272 -6.01 -13.62 -15.90
N VAL A 273 -5.06 -14.54 -16.03
CA VAL A 273 -4.98 -15.76 -15.21
C VAL A 273 -4.91 -15.42 -13.71
N LEU A 274 -4.20 -14.35 -13.34
CA LEU A 274 -4.09 -13.92 -11.94
C LEU A 274 -5.46 -13.53 -11.38
N ASN A 275 -6.29 -12.93 -12.21
CA ASN A 275 -7.56 -12.41 -11.78
C ASN A 275 -8.60 -13.50 -11.48
N LEU A 276 -8.68 -14.47 -12.38
CA LEU A 276 -9.49 -15.66 -12.22
C LEU A 276 -9.09 -16.44 -10.94
N ASN A 277 -7.78 -16.57 -10.70
CA ASN A 277 -7.25 -17.26 -9.51
C ASN A 277 -7.46 -16.45 -8.23
N PHE A 278 -7.44 -15.11 -8.28
CA PHE A 278 -7.81 -14.27 -7.13
C PHE A 278 -9.27 -14.50 -6.71
N ASN A 279 -10.20 -14.54 -7.67
CA ASN A 279 -11.59 -14.87 -7.39
C ASN A 279 -11.77 -16.27 -6.80
N ALA A 280 -11.05 -17.26 -7.35
CA ALA A 280 -11.07 -18.62 -6.83
C ALA A 280 -10.55 -18.67 -5.39
N THR A 281 -9.47 -17.94 -5.10
CA THR A 281 -8.91 -17.78 -3.74
C THR A 281 -9.94 -17.16 -2.80
N ARG A 282 -10.59 -16.06 -3.19
CA ARG A 282 -11.64 -15.41 -2.40
C ARG A 282 -12.82 -16.33 -2.09
N LYS A 283 -13.29 -17.09 -3.09
CA LYS A 283 -14.37 -18.08 -2.93
C LYS A 283 -13.98 -19.18 -1.95
N LEU A 284 -12.76 -19.72 -2.08
CA LEU A 284 -12.24 -20.73 -1.16
C LEU A 284 -12.11 -20.20 0.27
N TRP A 285 -11.57 -18.98 0.42
CA TRP A 285 -11.43 -18.32 1.71
C TRP A 285 -12.77 -18.17 2.43
N ARG A 286 -13.79 -17.62 1.75
CA ARG A 286 -15.15 -17.52 2.29
C ARG A 286 -15.73 -18.89 2.66
N LYS A 287 -15.50 -19.91 1.82
CA LYS A 287 -16.00 -21.26 2.08
C LYS A 287 -15.41 -21.83 3.37
N VAL A 288 -14.10 -21.71 3.56
CA VAL A 288 -13.34 -22.32 4.67
C VAL A 288 -13.44 -21.50 5.95
N TYR A 289 -13.25 -20.18 5.89
CA TYR A 289 -13.14 -19.32 7.07
C TYR A 289 -14.39 -18.51 7.38
N LYS A 290 -15.39 -18.46 6.48
CA LYS A 290 -16.60 -17.63 6.62
C LYS A 290 -16.30 -16.13 6.78
N GLU A 291 -15.20 -15.68 6.19
CA GLU A 291 -14.72 -14.29 6.22
C GLU A 291 -14.56 -13.75 4.80
N GLU A 292 -14.52 -12.43 4.65
CA GLU A 292 -14.09 -11.79 3.40
C GLU A 292 -12.56 -11.90 3.24
N TYR A 293 -12.12 -12.11 2.00
CA TYR A 293 -10.68 -12.18 1.69
C TYR A 293 -10.07 -10.80 1.42
N VAL A 294 -10.89 -9.85 0.95
CA VAL A 294 -10.46 -8.50 0.63
C VAL A 294 -10.15 -7.74 1.91
N VAL A 295 -9.02 -7.02 1.92
CA VAL A 295 -8.59 -6.20 3.05
C VAL A 295 -8.39 -4.76 2.58
N SER A 296 -9.08 -3.82 3.23
CA SER A 296 -8.98 -2.40 2.89
C SER A 296 -7.53 -1.89 3.01
N GLY A 297 -7.01 -1.27 1.95
CA GLY A 297 -5.62 -0.83 1.85
C GLY A 297 -4.56 -1.94 1.76
N GLY A 298 -4.99 -3.20 1.63
CA GLY A 298 -4.13 -4.36 1.41
C GLY A 298 -4.30 -4.99 0.02
N MET A 299 -5.05 -4.36 -0.89
CA MET A 299 -5.22 -4.86 -2.27
C MET A 299 -4.32 -4.12 -3.26
N TYR A 300 -4.28 -4.62 -4.49
CA TYR A 300 -3.52 -4.04 -5.59
C TYR A 300 -3.89 -2.58 -5.83
N ARG A 301 -2.88 -1.71 -5.92
CA ARG A 301 -3.01 -0.25 -6.05
C ARG A 301 -2.97 0.24 -7.50
N GLY A 302 -2.96 -0.66 -8.48
CA GLY A 302 -2.64 -0.33 -9.86
C GLY A 302 -1.14 -0.29 -10.12
N GLU A 303 -0.76 -0.12 -11.37
CA GLU A 303 0.64 0.09 -11.75
C GLU A 303 1.16 1.41 -11.17
N PRO A 304 2.43 1.46 -10.74
CA PRO A 304 3.04 2.71 -10.30
C PRO A 304 3.05 3.73 -11.45
N PRO A 305 2.82 5.02 -11.15
CA PRO A 305 2.96 6.07 -12.15
C PRO A 305 4.43 6.16 -12.62
N ALA A 306 4.68 6.65 -13.83
CA ALA A 306 6.05 6.74 -14.37
C ALA A 306 7.00 7.57 -13.48
N GLU A 307 6.46 8.56 -12.75
CA GLU A 307 7.19 9.37 -11.79
C GLU A 307 7.76 8.54 -10.63
N TYR A 308 7.15 7.41 -10.27
CA TYR A 308 7.65 6.52 -9.22
C TYR A 308 9.09 6.05 -9.49
N PHE A 309 9.44 5.88 -10.76
CA PHE A 309 10.78 5.46 -11.18
C PHE A 309 11.71 6.64 -11.47
N LYS A 310 11.50 7.79 -10.81
CA LYS A 310 12.42 8.93 -10.84
C LYS A 310 13.09 9.07 -9.48
N GLU A 311 14.41 9.28 -9.48
CA GLU A 311 15.22 9.39 -8.25
C GLU A 311 14.68 10.45 -7.26
N ASP A 312 14.10 11.53 -7.77
CA ASP A 312 13.56 12.62 -6.95
C ASP A 312 12.17 12.34 -6.37
N TRP A 313 11.46 11.32 -6.86
CA TRP A 313 10.11 10.98 -6.39
C TRP A 313 10.12 10.48 -4.96
N ALA A 314 11.07 9.60 -4.65
CA ALA A 314 11.23 8.97 -3.36
C ALA A 314 11.44 10.01 -2.24
N TYR A 315 12.31 10.99 -2.49
CA TYR A 315 12.56 12.10 -1.57
C TYR A 315 11.33 13.01 -1.40
N LYS A 316 10.57 13.28 -2.47
CA LYS A 316 9.41 14.18 -2.42
C LYS A 316 8.16 13.56 -1.78
N ASN A 317 7.95 12.25 -1.93
CA ASN A 317 6.65 11.62 -1.64
C ASN A 317 6.68 10.63 -0.47
N MET A 318 7.82 10.04 -0.11
CA MET A 318 7.86 9.07 1.00
C MET A 318 8.04 9.71 2.39
N GLU A 319 8.65 10.90 2.51
CA GLU A 319 8.70 11.64 3.79
C GLU A 319 7.35 12.27 4.15
N TYR A 320 6.59 12.74 3.15
CA TYR A 320 5.28 13.36 3.34
C TYR A 320 4.23 12.37 3.89
N THR A 321 4.36 11.08 3.56
CA THR A 321 3.42 10.03 3.99
C THR A 321 3.60 9.62 5.45
N LEU A 322 4.77 9.88 6.06
CA LEU A 322 5.09 9.50 7.45
C LEU A 322 4.59 10.52 8.49
N HIS A 323 4.43 11.79 8.11
CA HIS A 323 4.08 12.87 9.04
C HIS A 323 2.59 13.21 9.08
N GLN A 324 1.75 12.63 8.22
CA GLN A 324 0.30 12.82 8.25
C GLN A 324 -0.42 11.52 8.56
N ASN A 325 -0.91 11.42 9.80
CA ASN A 325 -2.04 10.56 10.19
C ASN A 325 -3.37 11.00 9.50
N GLU A 326 -3.31 11.81 8.45
CA GLU A 326 -4.47 12.27 7.70
C GLU A 326 -4.71 11.39 6.48
N PHE A 327 -5.92 10.87 6.43
CA PHE A 327 -6.51 10.03 5.40
C PHE A 327 -6.42 10.71 4.02
N LEU A 328 -5.27 10.61 3.35
CA LEU A 328 -5.04 11.14 2.00
C LEU A 328 -5.81 10.31 0.96
N ALA A 329 -6.38 11.00 -0.02
CA ALA A 329 -7.24 10.48 -1.09
C ALA A 329 -6.64 9.37 -1.97
N HIS A 330 -5.38 8.99 -1.76
CA HIS A 330 -4.73 7.84 -2.42
C HIS A 330 -5.22 6.49 -1.86
N ASN A 331 -5.87 6.48 -0.69
CA ASN A 331 -6.42 5.26 -0.05
C ASN A 331 -7.67 4.68 -0.76
N LEU A 332 -8.18 5.33 -1.80
CA LEU A 332 -9.31 4.82 -2.60
C LEU A 332 -8.88 4.09 -3.87
N ILE A 333 -7.59 4.14 -4.22
CA ILE A 333 -7.02 3.41 -5.35
C ILE A 333 -6.41 2.12 -4.79
N GLY A 334 -7.27 1.15 -4.50
CA GLY A 334 -6.83 -0.14 -3.94
C GLY A 334 -7.88 -0.93 -3.18
N GLN A 335 -9.18 -0.73 -3.45
CA GLN A 335 -10.24 -1.58 -2.90
C GLN A 335 -10.57 -2.79 -3.79
N VAL A 336 -9.99 -2.87 -4.98
CA VAL A 336 -10.32 -3.89 -5.97
C VAL A 336 -9.07 -4.69 -6.34
N GLY A 337 -9.05 -5.97 -5.95
CA GLY A 337 -8.31 -6.95 -6.76
C GLY A 337 -8.82 -6.85 -8.20
N ALA A 338 -8.00 -7.23 -9.17
CA ALA A 338 -8.25 -7.04 -10.61
C ALA A 338 -9.61 -7.58 -11.12
N SER A 339 -10.42 -8.26 -10.29
CA SER A 339 -11.77 -8.72 -10.55
C SER A 339 -12.66 -8.23 -9.42
N SER A 340 -13.26 -7.09 -9.68
CA SER A 340 -14.68 -6.91 -9.35
C SER A 340 -15.32 -6.05 -10.44
N HIS A 341 -15.03 -6.39 -11.69
CA HIS A 341 -15.89 -6.00 -12.80
C HIS A 341 -16.47 -7.29 -13.38
N ALA A 342 -17.57 -7.76 -12.78
CA ALA A 342 -18.67 -8.05 -13.70
C ALA A 342 -18.85 -6.77 -14.53
N LYS A 343 -18.97 -6.88 -15.86
CA LYS A 343 -19.23 -5.75 -16.76
C LYS A 343 -20.59 -5.11 -16.40
N ASN A 344 -20.68 -4.47 -15.25
CA ASN A 344 -21.79 -3.66 -14.82
C ASN A 344 -21.59 -2.34 -15.57
N VAL A 345 -22.12 -2.26 -16.78
CA VAL A 345 -22.26 -0.98 -17.46
C VAL A 345 -23.17 -0.10 -16.60
N TRP A 346 -22.88 1.19 -16.52
CA TRP A 346 -23.77 2.16 -15.86
C TRP A 346 -25.23 1.90 -16.23
N THR A 347 -26.09 1.85 -15.21
CA THR A 347 -27.53 1.76 -15.49
C THR A 347 -27.95 3.03 -16.21
N SER A 348 -28.60 2.88 -17.37
CA SER A 348 -29.16 4.03 -18.08
C SER A 348 -30.14 4.76 -17.17
N ILE A 349 -30.10 6.09 -17.17
CA ILE A 349 -31.04 6.91 -16.39
C ILE A 349 -32.51 6.70 -16.82
N ASP A 350 -32.73 6.13 -18.00
CA ASP A 350 -34.05 5.79 -18.54
C ASP A 350 -34.55 4.39 -18.11
N ALA A 351 -33.75 3.61 -17.37
CA ALA A 351 -34.20 2.35 -16.82
C ALA A 351 -35.29 2.56 -15.75
N SER A 352 -36.19 1.59 -15.62
CA SER A 352 -37.41 1.63 -14.78
C SER A 352 -37.19 2.02 -13.32
N ASP A 353 -35.99 1.78 -12.83
CA ASP A 353 -35.55 1.84 -11.44
C ASP A 353 -34.34 2.77 -11.26
N ALA A 354 -33.93 3.48 -12.32
CA ALA A 354 -32.82 4.43 -12.27
C ALA A 354 -33.21 5.78 -11.64
N PHE A 355 -34.46 6.22 -11.83
CA PHE A 355 -34.98 7.47 -11.30
C PHE A 355 -36.40 7.34 -10.74
N ILE A 356 -36.65 7.93 -9.57
CA ILE A 356 -37.99 7.99 -8.96
C ILE A 356 -38.30 9.45 -8.63
N PRO A 357 -39.37 10.04 -9.19
CA PRO A 357 -39.72 11.43 -8.92
C PRO A 357 -40.03 11.65 -7.43
N ALA A 358 -39.75 12.86 -6.94
CA ALA A 358 -40.04 13.22 -5.57
C ALA A 358 -41.56 13.20 -5.30
N ASN A 359 -41.93 12.66 -4.15
CA ASN A 359 -43.28 12.82 -3.62
C ASN A 359 -43.55 14.31 -3.35
N PRO A 360 -44.80 14.77 -3.54
CA PRO A 360 -45.23 16.09 -3.09
C PRO A 360 -44.86 16.31 -1.63
N ARG A 361 -44.47 17.54 -1.30
CA ARG A 361 -44.08 17.92 0.07
C ARG A 361 -45.24 17.62 1.02
N SER A 362 -44.95 16.98 2.16
CA SER A 362 -45.98 16.70 3.16
C SER A 362 -46.53 18.02 3.70
N THR A 363 -47.85 18.09 3.85
CA THR A 363 -48.57 19.18 4.51
C THR A 363 -48.53 19.07 6.04
N THR A 364 -48.02 17.95 6.58
CA THR A 364 -47.92 17.70 8.02
C THR A 364 -46.55 18.15 8.54
N LYS A 365 -46.55 19.00 9.58
CA LYS A 365 -45.33 19.52 10.21
C LYS A 365 -44.44 18.36 10.71
N GLY A 366 -43.14 18.40 10.38
CA GLY A 366 -42.16 17.39 10.78
C GLY A 366 -42.15 16.11 9.95
N VAL A 367 -43.05 15.94 8.99
CA VAL A 367 -43.12 14.73 8.16
C VAL A 367 -42.34 14.92 6.86
N ASN A 368 -41.27 14.14 6.68
CA ASN A 368 -40.54 14.10 5.42
C ASN A 368 -41.24 13.13 4.45
N ALA A 369 -41.87 13.67 3.40
CA ALA A 369 -42.50 12.90 2.32
C ALA A 369 -41.50 12.13 1.43
N ASN A 370 -40.22 12.48 1.51
CA ASN A 370 -39.12 11.90 0.74
C ASN A 370 -38.05 11.34 1.70
N LYS A 371 -38.37 10.23 2.39
CA LYS A 371 -37.45 9.54 3.32
C LYS A 371 -36.25 8.90 2.59
N LYS A 372 -35.17 8.58 3.31
CA LYS A 372 -34.00 7.88 2.72
C LYS A 372 -34.47 6.56 2.10
N LYS A 373 -33.94 6.27 0.91
CA LYS A 373 -34.15 5.01 0.22
C LYS A 373 -32.78 4.37 -0.02
N GLU A 374 -32.62 3.13 0.44
CA GLU A 374 -31.38 2.35 0.29
C GLU A 374 -31.05 2.17 -1.20
N GLY A 375 -29.78 2.35 -1.57
CA GLY A 375 -29.35 2.32 -2.97
C GLY A 375 -29.69 3.56 -3.81
N TYR A 376 -30.21 4.65 -3.22
CA TYR A 376 -30.54 5.89 -3.96
C TYR A 376 -30.04 7.16 -3.26
N ILE A 377 -29.73 8.18 -4.06
CA ILE A 377 -29.51 9.56 -3.62
C ILE A 377 -30.67 10.47 -4.05
N PHE A 378 -31.28 11.17 -3.10
CA PHE A 378 -32.31 12.16 -3.41
C PHE A 378 -31.68 13.48 -3.86
N GLY A 379 -32.21 14.18 -4.86
CA GLY A 379 -31.75 15.52 -5.22
C GLY A 379 -32.25 16.00 -6.57
N LYS A 380 -31.73 17.15 -7.00
CA LYS A 380 -32.05 17.75 -8.31
C LYS A 380 -30.99 17.36 -9.34
N GLY A 381 -31.36 16.48 -10.26
CA GLY A 381 -30.53 16.06 -11.40
C GLY A 381 -31.16 16.45 -12.74
N ASN A 382 -30.78 15.74 -13.80
CA ASN A 382 -31.27 15.95 -15.18
C ASN A 382 -32.74 15.55 -15.39
N LYS A 383 -33.25 14.53 -14.68
CA LYS A 383 -34.65 14.08 -14.71
C LYS A 383 -35.59 14.86 -13.78
N GLY A 384 -35.06 15.86 -13.06
CA GLY A 384 -35.82 16.65 -12.08
C GLY A 384 -35.46 16.31 -10.63
N ILE A 385 -36.35 16.67 -9.71
CA ILE A 385 -36.15 16.43 -8.27
C ILE A 385 -36.70 15.04 -7.93
N GLY A 386 -35.86 14.17 -7.36
CA GLY A 386 -36.24 12.80 -7.04
C GLY A 386 -35.07 11.96 -6.56
N TYR A 387 -35.26 10.65 -6.49
CA TYR A 387 -34.24 9.66 -6.15
C TYR A 387 -33.53 9.16 -7.41
N TYR A 388 -32.21 9.22 -7.39
CA TYR A 388 -31.33 8.68 -8.42
C TYR A 388 -30.64 7.43 -7.88
N SER A 389 -30.73 6.31 -8.58
CA SER A 389 -30.06 5.06 -8.19
C SER A 389 -28.55 5.27 -8.17
N LEU A 390 -27.86 4.77 -7.13
CA LEU A 390 -26.40 4.86 -7.00
C LEU A 390 -25.66 4.14 -8.14
N ASN A 391 -26.36 3.33 -8.93
CA ASN A 391 -25.81 2.65 -10.10
C ASN A 391 -25.86 3.49 -11.39
N THR A 392 -26.19 4.79 -11.28
CA THR A 392 -26.28 5.75 -12.40
C THR A 392 -25.22 6.84 -12.26
N ARG A 393 -24.76 7.43 -13.37
CA ARG A 393 -23.79 8.55 -13.34
C ARG A 393 -24.42 9.80 -12.73
N GLU A 394 -25.71 9.98 -12.99
CA GLU A 394 -26.52 11.11 -12.54
C GLU A 394 -26.60 11.19 -11.02
N SER A 395 -26.55 10.05 -10.32
CA SER A 395 -26.48 10.02 -8.87
C SER A 395 -25.21 10.72 -8.33
N TYR A 396 -24.09 10.55 -9.02
CA TYR A 396 -22.83 11.22 -8.68
C TYR A 396 -22.86 12.70 -9.04
N ASP A 397 -23.52 13.10 -10.13
CA ASP A 397 -23.71 14.53 -10.42
C ASP A 397 -24.54 15.23 -9.34
N VAL A 398 -25.57 14.55 -8.79
CA VAL A 398 -26.35 15.06 -7.65
C VAL A 398 -25.47 15.16 -6.40
N LEU A 399 -24.60 14.17 -6.15
CA LEU A 399 -23.66 14.18 -5.02
C LEU A 399 -22.63 15.31 -5.14
N ILE A 400 -22.02 15.47 -6.31
CA ILE A 400 -21.04 16.52 -6.60
C ILE A 400 -21.65 17.90 -6.36
N LYS A 401 -22.86 18.15 -6.88
CA LYS A 401 -23.58 19.43 -6.65
C LYS A 401 -23.81 19.71 -5.16
N ARG A 402 -24.14 18.69 -4.37
CA ARG A 402 -24.33 18.81 -2.91
C ARG A 402 -23.03 19.17 -2.21
N LEU A 403 -21.94 18.46 -2.52
CA LEU A 403 -20.64 18.72 -1.94
C LEU A 403 -20.13 20.13 -2.31
N GLN A 404 -20.36 20.55 -3.55
CA GLN A 404 -20.03 21.92 -4.00
C GLN A 404 -20.84 22.99 -3.27
N ALA A 405 -22.14 22.78 -3.06
CA ALA A 405 -22.98 23.70 -2.27
C ALA A 405 -22.50 23.78 -0.81
N GLN A 406 -22.02 22.67 -0.23
CA GLN A 406 -21.42 22.68 1.10
C GLN A 406 -20.10 23.43 1.14
N ILE A 407 -19.22 23.25 0.14
CA ILE A 407 -17.99 24.05 0.02
C ILE A 407 -18.33 25.53 -0.01
N GLN A 408 -19.33 25.93 -0.82
CA GLN A 408 -19.75 27.32 -0.92
C GLN A 408 -20.28 27.85 0.42
N SER A 409 -21.12 27.08 1.12
CA SER A 409 -21.62 27.47 2.45
C SER A 409 -20.51 27.61 3.49
N GLU A 410 -19.55 26.67 3.55
CA GLU A 410 -18.43 26.75 4.49
C GLU A 410 -17.47 27.90 4.14
N THR A 411 -17.28 28.17 2.84
CA THR A 411 -16.48 29.30 2.37
C THR A 411 -17.15 30.62 2.74
N TYR A 412 -18.47 30.74 2.55
CA TYR A 412 -19.24 31.92 2.95
C TYR A 412 -19.15 32.16 4.46
N ILE A 413 -19.31 31.12 5.27
CA ILE A 413 -19.14 31.18 6.72
C ILE A 413 -17.73 31.71 7.05
N ALA A 414 -16.67 31.12 6.49
CA ALA A 414 -15.29 31.55 6.73
C ALA A 414 -15.04 33.02 6.35
N ILE A 415 -15.62 33.48 5.23
CA ILE A 415 -15.57 34.88 4.80
C ILE A 415 -16.30 35.78 5.81
N CYS A 416 -17.52 35.43 6.24
CA CYS A 416 -18.26 36.20 7.23
C CYS A 416 -17.51 36.33 8.57
N TRP A 417 -16.89 35.25 9.06
CA TRP A 417 -16.07 35.30 10.28
C TRP A 417 -14.82 36.16 10.11
N SER A 418 -14.19 36.10 8.92
CA SER A 418 -13.04 36.95 8.59
C SER A 418 -13.44 38.42 8.52
N CYS A 419 -14.58 38.75 7.92
CA CYS A 419 -15.10 40.12 7.89
C CYS A 419 -15.49 40.63 9.29
N LEU A 420 -16.15 39.81 10.12
CA LEU A 420 -16.48 40.16 11.52
C LEU A 420 -15.23 40.47 12.35
N SER A 421 -14.11 39.78 12.09
CA SER A 421 -12.82 40.05 12.75
C SER A 421 -12.18 41.38 12.34
N ILE A 422 -12.52 41.92 11.16
CA ILE A 422 -12.05 43.21 10.67
C ILE A 422 -12.88 44.37 11.26
N PHE A 423 -14.17 44.14 11.53
CA PHE A 423 -15.05 45.16 12.14
C PHE A 423 -14.89 45.29 13.67
N TYR A 424 -14.42 44.25 14.36
CA TYR A 424 -14.11 44.29 15.79
C TYR A 424 -12.60 44.23 16.04
N HIS A 425 -11.90 45.36 15.87
CA HIS A 425 -10.56 45.55 16.44
C HIS A 425 -10.65 45.66 17.98
N PHE A 426 -10.94 44.55 18.65
CA PHE A 426 -10.79 44.41 20.10
C PHE A 426 -9.74 43.32 20.40
N PRO A 427 -8.64 43.63 21.11
CA PRO A 427 -7.45 42.78 21.20
C PRO A 427 -7.60 41.50 22.05
N PHE A 428 -8.83 41.05 22.35
CA PHE A 428 -9.10 39.92 23.23
C PHE A 428 -9.72 38.68 22.54
N PHE A 429 -10.05 38.73 21.24
CA PHE A 429 -10.69 37.61 20.52
C PHE A 429 -9.79 36.82 19.55
N THR A 430 -8.51 37.21 19.43
CA THR A 430 -7.53 36.55 18.54
C THR A 430 -7.24 35.06 18.82
N PRO A 431 -7.36 34.49 20.04
CA PRO A 431 -7.04 33.07 20.27
C PRO A 431 -8.05 32.09 19.65
N CYS A 432 -9.29 32.51 19.37
CA CYS A 432 -10.36 31.61 18.90
C CYS A 432 -10.53 31.62 17.37
N ILE A 433 -10.12 32.69 16.68
CA ILE A 433 -10.36 32.87 15.23
C ILE A 433 -9.37 32.04 14.39
N ILE A 434 -8.11 31.93 14.84
CA ILE A 434 -7.07 31.16 14.14
C ILE A 434 -7.42 29.65 14.09
N PRO A 435 -7.83 28.99 15.19
CA PRO A 435 -8.28 27.59 15.14
C PRO A 435 -9.52 27.37 14.28
N ILE A 436 -10.49 28.31 14.28
CA ILE A 436 -11.73 28.21 13.49
C ILE A 436 -11.43 28.30 11.98
N ASN A 437 -10.54 29.20 11.57
CA ASN A 437 -10.13 29.33 10.17
C ASN A 437 -9.31 28.12 9.70
N ILE A 438 -8.46 27.56 10.55
CA ILE A 438 -7.70 26.32 10.25
C ILE A 438 -8.67 25.12 10.14
N ALA A 439 -9.62 24.98 11.07
CA ALA A 439 -10.62 23.91 11.03
C ALA A 439 -11.58 24.04 9.83
N GLY A 440 -12.00 25.27 9.49
CA GLY A 440 -12.79 25.57 8.29
C GLY A 440 -12.02 25.26 7.00
N GLY A 441 -10.74 25.62 6.93
CA GLY A 441 -9.84 25.29 5.83
C GLY A 441 -9.67 23.78 5.64
N CYS A 442 -9.43 23.03 6.72
CA CYS A 442 -9.32 21.57 6.70
C CYS A 442 -10.63 20.91 6.20
N LYS A 443 -11.78 21.42 6.64
CA LYS A 443 -13.10 20.94 6.23
C LYS A 443 -13.40 21.24 4.74
N ILE A 444 -13.05 22.43 4.25
CA ILE A 444 -13.17 22.78 2.83
C ILE A 444 -12.27 21.89 1.97
N LYS A 445 -11.03 21.62 2.42
CA LYS A 445 -10.11 20.69 1.75
C LYS A 445 -10.72 19.29 1.65
N LYS A 446 -11.22 18.74 2.76
CA LYS A 446 -11.90 17.44 2.79
C LYS A 446 -13.09 17.35 1.83
N LEU A 447 -13.90 18.41 1.75
CA LEU A 447 -15.03 18.46 0.81
C LEU A 447 -14.57 18.52 -0.65
N LYS A 448 -13.47 19.24 -0.96
CA LYS A 448 -12.88 19.26 -2.30
C LYS A 448 -12.37 17.89 -2.72
N ASP A 449 -11.71 17.18 -1.81
CA ASP A 449 -11.23 15.82 -2.05
C ASP A 449 -12.41 14.86 -2.35
N GLN A 450 -13.52 14.98 -1.59
CA GLN A 450 -14.74 14.20 -1.85
C GLN A 450 -15.36 14.51 -3.21
N VAL A 451 -15.32 15.78 -3.67
CA VAL A 451 -15.76 16.15 -5.02
C VAL A 451 -14.91 15.46 -6.08
N GLU A 452 -13.59 15.43 -5.90
CA GLU A 452 -12.68 14.79 -6.87
C GLU A 452 -12.92 13.27 -6.95
N VAL A 453 -13.11 12.62 -5.81
CA VAL A 453 -13.48 11.20 -5.74
C VAL A 453 -14.79 10.94 -6.46
N ALA A 454 -15.81 11.75 -6.20
CA ALA A 454 -17.12 11.59 -6.84
C ALA A 454 -17.04 11.79 -8.36
N LYS A 455 -16.22 12.73 -8.85
CA LYS A 455 -15.96 12.93 -10.29
C LYS A 455 -15.27 11.73 -10.91
N LYS A 456 -14.15 11.28 -10.32
CA LYS A 456 -13.41 10.10 -10.79
C LYS A 456 -14.30 8.86 -10.83
N ARG A 457 -15.20 8.70 -9.85
CA ARG A 457 -16.12 7.57 -9.83
C ARG A 457 -17.22 7.68 -10.89
N ARG A 458 -17.82 8.85 -11.08
CA ARG A 458 -18.77 9.09 -12.18
C ARG A 458 -18.17 8.73 -13.55
N ASP A 459 -16.89 9.05 -13.73
CA ASP A 459 -16.17 8.86 -14.99
C ASP A 459 -15.62 7.43 -15.15
N ALA A 460 -15.81 6.54 -14.17
CA ALA A 460 -15.40 5.14 -14.24
C ALA A 460 -16.24 4.31 -15.24
N ALA A 461 -15.82 3.07 -15.50
CA ALA A 461 -16.45 2.18 -16.48
C ALA A 461 -17.85 1.66 -16.08
N GLY A 462 -18.17 1.63 -14.77
CA GLY A 462 -19.40 1.04 -14.24
C GLY A 462 -19.72 1.46 -12.80
N PRO A 463 -20.85 1.02 -12.21
CA PRO A 463 -21.19 1.28 -10.81
C PRO A 463 -20.41 0.36 -9.85
N ILE A 464 -20.42 0.67 -8.56
CA ILE A 464 -19.67 -0.06 -7.52
C ILE A 464 -20.51 -1.26 -7.04
N ASP A 465 -19.89 -2.43 -6.85
CA ASP A 465 -20.57 -3.64 -6.34
C ASP A 465 -20.89 -3.57 -4.82
N ASP A 466 -20.33 -2.58 -4.11
CA ASP A 466 -20.44 -2.36 -2.66
C ASP A 466 -20.88 -0.93 -2.31
N THR A 467 -22.18 -0.71 -2.10
CA THR A 467 -22.78 0.62 -1.87
C THR A 467 -22.48 1.23 -0.50
N THR A 468 -21.77 0.53 0.39
CA THR A 468 -21.54 0.91 1.79
C THR A 468 -20.86 2.29 1.93
N MET A 469 -19.92 2.62 1.05
CA MET A 469 -19.24 3.93 1.04
C MET A 469 -20.20 5.11 0.78
N LEU A 470 -21.15 4.94 -0.13
CA LEU A 470 -22.12 5.99 -0.49
C LEU A 470 -23.17 6.16 0.60
N GLU A 471 -23.52 5.07 1.28
CA GLU A 471 -24.39 5.11 2.45
C GLU A 471 -23.72 5.83 3.62
N GLU A 472 -22.44 5.55 3.90
CA GLU A 472 -21.67 6.26 4.93
C GLU A 472 -21.47 7.75 4.62
N ILE A 473 -21.21 8.10 3.35
CA ILE A 473 -21.14 9.50 2.91
C ILE A 473 -22.52 10.16 3.05
N GLY A 474 -23.60 9.47 2.68
CA GLY A 474 -24.98 9.92 2.88
C GLY A 474 -25.32 10.16 4.35
N GLU A 475 -24.89 9.26 5.25
CA GLU A 475 -25.08 9.34 6.70
C GLU A 475 -24.40 10.60 7.28
N ARG A 476 -23.13 10.81 6.93
CA ARG A 476 -22.31 11.94 7.42
C ARG A 476 -22.81 13.30 6.92
N LEU A 477 -23.39 13.35 5.73
CA LEU A 477 -23.95 14.58 5.16
C LEU A 477 -25.29 14.98 5.79
N ARG A 478 -26.03 14.02 6.36
CA ARG A 478 -27.36 14.25 6.94
C ARG A 478 -27.32 14.71 8.39
N ILE A 479 -26.30 14.29 9.17
CA ILE A 479 -26.08 14.76 10.54
C ILE A 479 -26.06 16.30 10.61
N LYS A 480 -25.61 16.99 9.55
CA LYS A 480 -25.65 18.47 9.47
C LYS A 480 -27.01 19.08 9.13
N GLN A 481 -27.89 18.38 8.40
CA GLN A 481 -29.23 18.88 8.09
C GLN A 481 -30.15 18.78 9.32
N ASP A 482 -30.05 17.70 10.10
CA ASP A 482 -30.85 17.56 11.33
C ASP A 482 -30.34 18.48 12.47
N ILE A 483 -29.03 18.79 12.51
CA ILE A 483 -28.46 19.78 13.46
C ILE A 483 -28.86 21.22 13.07
N THR A 484 -29.03 21.53 11.78
CA THR A 484 -29.44 22.87 11.34
C THR A 484 -30.95 23.10 11.38
N THR A 485 -31.78 22.06 11.41
CA THR A 485 -33.24 22.22 11.68
C THR A 485 -33.58 22.34 13.16
N ASN A 486 -32.66 22.04 14.08
CA ASN A 486 -32.90 22.16 15.53
C ASN A 486 -32.26 23.40 16.20
N ASN A 487 -31.60 24.30 15.45
CA ASN A 487 -30.95 25.48 16.03
C ASN A 487 -31.06 26.78 15.20
N TYR A 488 -32.02 26.88 14.29
CA TYR A 488 -32.28 28.13 13.54
C TYR A 488 -33.63 28.80 13.81
N ASP A 489 -34.47 28.24 14.70
CA ASP A 489 -35.76 28.86 15.08
C ASP A 489 -35.67 29.87 16.25
N THR A 490 -34.47 30.24 16.70
CA THR A 490 -34.29 31.26 17.78
C THR A 490 -33.47 32.49 17.40
N PHE A 491 -32.98 32.63 16.16
CA PHE A 491 -32.23 33.84 15.75
C PHE A 491 -32.82 34.63 14.57
N ALA A 492 -33.85 34.13 13.89
CA ALA A 492 -34.51 34.85 12.80
C ALA A 492 -35.65 35.80 13.24
N SER A 493 -35.87 35.99 14.55
CA SER A 493 -36.88 36.94 15.07
C SER A 493 -36.29 38.18 15.76
N ALA A 494 -34.97 38.39 15.72
CA ALA A 494 -34.31 39.46 16.50
C ALA A 494 -33.57 40.55 15.67
N CYS A 495 -33.55 40.49 14.34
CA CYS A 495 -32.93 41.56 13.53
C CYS A 495 -33.71 41.78 12.22
N GLY A 496 -34.60 42.78 12.21
CA GLY A 496 -35.11 43.37 10.96
C GLY A 496 -36.56 43.84 10.94
N ALA A 497 -37.01 44.71 11.87
CA ALA A 497 -38.17 45.57 11.63
C ALA A 497 -38.20 46.80 12.57
N THR A 498 -37.21 47.70 12.46
CA THR A 498 -37.37 49.11 12.84
C THR A 498 -36.62 50.00 11.85
N GLY A 499 -37.18 50.13 10.65
CA GLY A 499 -36.88 51.23 9.74
C GLY A 499 -38.16 52.03 9.56
N GLY A 500 -38.46 52.91 10.52
CA GLY A 500 -39.52 53.89 10.39
C GLY A 500 -39.14 54.86 9.28
N ALA A 501 -39.96 54.90 8.23
CA ALA A 501 -40.03 56.05 7.34
C ALA A 501 -40.82 57.14 8.07
N TYR A 502 -40.16 58.25 8.37
CA TYR A 502 -40.83 59.50 8.69
C TYR A 502 -41.28 60.16 7.38
N ASP A 503 -42.55 60.49 7.37
CA ASP A 503 -43.28 61.23 6.34
C ASP A 503 -42.88 62.71 6.35
N THR A 504 -42.77 63.36 5.19
CA THR A 504 -43.08 64.78 4.93
C THR A 504 -42.80 65.12 3.46
N GLY A 505 -43.83 65.57 2.74
CA GLY A 505 -43.71 66.32 1.49
C GLY A 505 -44.56 65.80 0.35
#